data_AF-A0A972NEK1-F1
#
_entry.id   AF-A0A972NEK1-F1
#
_cell.length_a   1.000
_cell.length_b   1.000
_cell.length_c   1.000
_cell.angle_alpha   90.00
_cell.angle_beta   90.00
_cell.angle_gamma   90.00
#
_symmetry.space_group_name_H-M   'P 1'
#
loop_
_entity.id
_entity.type
_entity.pdbx_description
1 polymer ?
#
loop_
_entity_poly.entity_id
_entity_poly.type
_entity_poly.pdbx_seq_one_letter_code
_entity_poly.pdbx_strand_id
1 'polypeptide(L)'
;MELFFFVDVYADRELIDYYIVNFTLEDPSSVELSTHAGKYYVRGIKDLERFKRSVKRAVLSELGEKVGEYETLEEALKEAYERAVSEAISRGAKEIVPAVGFCNPPPELIKEVFPLPYAFDPFPENLEAYLDELAKKVTGELRQRLQDEDELSF
;
A
#
# COMPACT_ATOMS: atom_id res chain seq x y z
N MET A 1 18.79 -3.84 12.84
CA MET A 1 17.80 -4.90 12.55
C MET A 1 17.34 -4.73 11.11
N GLU A 2 17.32 -5.80 10.32
CA GLU A 2 16.85 -5.73 8.94
C GLU A 2 15.33 -5.85 8.89
N LEU A 3 14.72 -4.98 8.09
CA LEU A 3 13.28 -4.86 7.88
C LEU A 3 13.01 -4.60 6.40
N PHE A 4 11.75 -4.71 6.01
CA PHE A 4 11.31 -4.42 4.66
C PHE A 4 9.88 -3.92 4.63
N PHE A 5 9.55 -3.24 3.54
CA PHE A 5 8.19 -2.91 3.14
C PHE A 5 7.91 -3.46 1.74
N PHE A 6 6.72 -4.03 1.54
CA PHE A 6 6.17 -4.20 0.19
C PHE A 6 5.57 -2.88 -0.25
N VAL A 7 5.87 -2.44 -1.47
CA VAL A 7 5.36 -1.17 -2.01
C VAL A 7 4.23 -1.50 -2.97
N ASP A 8 3.15 -2.03 -2.41
CA ASP A 8 2.04 -2.54 -3.19
C ASP A 8 1.09 -1.42 -3.61
N VAL A 9 0.63 -1.48 -4.86
CA VAL A 9 -0.33 -0.51 -5.42
C VAL A 9 -1.49 -1.26 -6.06
N TYR A 10 -2.71 -0.91 -5.67
CA TYR A 10 -3.92 -1.35 -6.36
C TYR A 10 -4.12 -0.51 -7.62
N ALA A 11 -4.27 -1.18 -8.75
CA ALA A 11 -4.60 -0.63 -10.05
C ALA A 11 -5.96 -1.21 -10.48
N ASP A 12 -7.03 -0.45 -10.24
CA ASP A 12 -8.41 -0.94 -10.25
C ASP A 12 -8.60 -2.20 -9.37
N ARG A 13 -8.67 -3.39 -9.99
CA ARG A 13 -8.81 -4.69 -9.29
C ARG A 13 -7.54 -5.52 -9.30
N GLU A 14 -6.48 -5.03 -9.94
CA GLU A 14 -5.18 -5.68 -10.00
C GLU A 14 -4.27 -5.15 -8.90
N LEU A 15 -3.32 -5.97 -8.48
CA LEU A 15 -2.27 -5.60 -7.53
C LEU A 15 -0.93 -5.57 -8.26
N ILE A 16 -0.18 -4.49 -8.08
CA ILE A 16 1.22 -4.39 -8.47
C ILE A 16 2.03 -4.57 -7.19
N ASP A 17 2.67 -5.73 -7.02
CA ASP A 17 3.28 -6.21 -5.76
C ASP A 17 4.76 -6.62 -5.91
N TYR A 18 5.42 -6.13 -6.95
CA TYR A 18 6.78 -6.58 -7.31
C TYR A 18 7.90 -5.79 -6.63
N TYR A 19 7.58 -4.68 -5.94
CA TYR A 19 8.55 -3.77 -5.36
C TYR A 19 8.72 -3.97 -3.86
N ILE A 20 9.97 -4.11 -3.41
CA ILE A 20 10.33 -4.29 -2.00
C ILE A 20 11.40 -3.29 -1.62
N VAL A 21 11.17 -2.53 -0.55
CA VAL A 21 12.18 -1.66 0.05
C VAL A 21 12.72 -2.33 1.30
N ASN A 22 13.95 -2.82 1.23
CA ASN A 22 14.68 -3.37 2.38
C ASN A 22 15.48 -2.27 3.06
N PHE A 23 15.57 -2.29 4.38
CA PHE A 23 16.33 -1.30 5.13
C PHE A 23 16.83 -1.84 6.47
N THR A 24 17.87 -1.22 7.00
CA THR A 24 18.37 -1.49 8.35
C THR A 24 17.87 -0.43 9.31
N LEU A 25 17.22 -0.85 10.39
CA LEU A 25 16.84 0.03 11.49
C LEU A 25 17.86 -0.10 12.63
N GLU A 26 18.56 0.98 12.96
CA GLU A 26 19.54 1.02 14.06
C GLU A 26 18.86 0.98 15.43
N ASP A 27 17.75 1.70 15.57
CA ASP A 27 17.01 1.84 16.82
C ASP A 27 15.55 1.38 16.66
N PRO A 28 15.25 0.14 17.06
CA PRO A 28 13.90 -0.43 16.95
C PRO A 28 12.92 0.15 17.97
N SER A 29 13.35 0.96 18.95
CA SER A 29 12.44 1.55 19.94
C SER A 29 11.47 2.57 19.34
N SER A 30 11.76 3.06 18.13
CA SER A 30 10.93 3.98 17.35
C SER A 30 9.68 3.34 16.73
N VAL A 31 9.59 2.00 16.74
CA VAL A 31 8.52 1.25 16.07
C VAL A 31 7.87 0.22 16.99
N GLU A 32 6.67 -0.21 16.60
CA GLU A 32 6.03 -1.43 17.08
C GLU A 32 6.33 -2.56 16.11
N LEU A 33 6.83 -3.67 16.63
CA LEU A 33 7.16 -4.85 15.83
C LEU A 33 6.17 -5.97 16.11
N SER A 34 5.88 -6.72 15.07
CA SER A 34 5.25 -8.04 15.16
C SER A 34 6.17 -9.08 14.52
N THR A 35 6.03 -10.33 14.95
CA THR A 35 6.80 -11.45 14.42
C THR A 35 5.88 -12.45 13.75
N HIS A 36 6.18 -12.80 12.50
CA HIS A 36 5.47 -13.83 11.76
C HIS A 36 6.46 -14.67 10.96
N ALA A 37 6.33 -15.99 11.00
CA ALA A 37 7.22 -16.93 10.30
C ALA A 37 8.73 -16.65 10.49
N GLY A 38 9.14 -16.19 11.69
CA GLY A 38 10.54 -15.88 12.01
C GLY A 38 11.06 -14.53 11.48
N LYS A 39 10.21 -13.70 10.86
CA LYS A 39 10.53 -12.35 10.37
C LYS A 39 9.88 -11.27 11.23
N TYR A 40 10.51 -10.09 11.26
CA TYR A 40 9.99 -8.90 11.95
C TYR A 40 9.30 -7.97 10.97
N TYR A 41 8.17 -7.41 11.41
CA TYR A 41 7.34 -6.51 10.63
C TYR A 41 7.01 -5.28 11.45
N VAL A 42 7.11 -4.10 10.84
CA VAL A 42 6.65 -2.85 11.45
C VAL A 42 5.14 -2.84 11.44
N ARG A 43 4.53 -2.85 12.63
CA ARG A 43 3.08 -2.73 12.83
C ARG A 43 2.64 -1.27 12.93
N GLY A 44 3.52 -0.41 13.44
CA GLY A 44 3.25 1.00 13.63
C GLY A 44 4.52 1.76 13.97
N ILE A 45 4.49 3.07 13.75
CA ILE A 45 5.60 3.98 14.09
C ILE A 45 5.18 4.80 15.30
N LYS A 46 5.98 4.75 16.37
CA LYS A 46 5.73 5.50 17.61
C LYS A 46 6.25 6.93 17.52
N ASP A 47 7.36 7.11 16.82
CA ASP A 47 8.03 8.38 16.61
C ASP A 47 8.58 8.39 15.18
N LEU A 48 7.89 9.09 14.28
CA LEU A 48 8.20 9.13 12.85
C LEU A 48 9.58 9.69 12.57
N GLU A 49 9.91 10.79 13.22
CA GLU A 49 11.16 11.50 13.01
C GLU A 49 12.36 10.70 13.53
N ARG A 50 12.21 10.03 14.69
CA ARG A 50 13.24 9.11 15.17
C ARG A 50 13.37 7.90 14.25
N PHE A 51 12.26 7.32 13.80
CA PHE A 51 12.27 6.20 12.86
C PHE A 51 13.07 6.54 11.61
N LYS A 52 12.72 7.64 10.92
CA LYS A 52 13.41 8.09 9.69
C LYS A 52 14.92 8.24 9.88
N ARG A 53 15.36 8.91 10.95
CA ARG A 53 16.79 9.09 11.25
C ARG A 53 17.52 7.79 11.56
N SER A 54 16.81 6.80 12.11
CA SER A 54 17.35 5.49 12.48
C SER A 54 17.40 4.50 11.31
N VAL A 55 16.76 4.80 10.18
CA VAL A 55 16.87 3.99 8.97
C VAL A 55 18.23 4.22 8.31
N LYS A 56 18.83 3.13 7.84
CA LYS A 56 20.08 3.07 7.08
C LYS A 56 19.93 2.08 5.94
N ARG A 57 20.71 2.28 4.86
CA ARG A 57 20.87 1.33 3.75
C ARG A 57 19.51 0.93 3.14
N ALA A 58 18.75 1.90 2.65
CA ALA A 58 17.51 1.62 1.95
C ALA A 58 17.81 1.06 0.55
N VAL A 59 17.29 -0.12 0.25
CA VAL A 59 17.51 -0.85 -1.00
C VAL A 59 16.17 -1.16 -1.64
N LEU A 60 15.94 -0.64 -2.84
CA LEU A 60 14.79 -1.02 -3.67
C LEU A 60 15.13 -2.26 -4.48
N SER A 61 14.23 -3.24 -4.45
CA SER A 61 14.26 -4.42 -5.33
C SER A 61 12.95 -4.55 -6.09
N GLU A 62 13.03 -5.07 -7.31
CA GLU A 62 11.92 -5.38 -8.20
C GLU A 62 12.04 -6.86 -8.60
N LEU A 63 10.99 -7.65 -8.34
CA LEU A 63 10.99 -9.10 -8.61
C LEU A 63 12.20 -9.85 -7.98
N GLY A 64 12.70 -9.34 -6.86
CA GLY A 64 13.87 -9.88 -6.16
C GLY A 64 15.23 -9.41 -6.69
N GLU A 65 15.27 -8.63 -7.77
CA GLU A 65 16.49 -8.02 -8.28
C GLU A 65 16.68 -6.61 -7.71
N LYS A 66 17.90 -6.28 -7.31
CA LYS A 66 18.22 -4.94 -6.80
C LYS A 66 18.13 -3.92 -7.93
N VAL A 67 17.25 -2.93 -7.74
CA VAL A 67 17.08 -1.78 -8.65
C VAL A 67 18.00 -0.64 -8.23
N GLY A 68 18.08 -0.35 -6.94
CA GLY A 68 18.79 0.82 -6.44
C GLY A 68 19.09 0.79 -4.95
N GLU A 69 20.02 1.65 -4.54
CA GLU A 69 20.36 1.96 -3.16
C GLU A 69 20.17 3.47 -2.94
N TYR A 70 19.54 3.83 -1.83
CA TYR A 70 19.10 5.20 -1.54
C TYR A 70 19.63 5.63 -0.17
N GLU A 71 19.86 6.94 -0.02
CA GLU A 71 20.35 7.52 1.23
C GLU A 71 19.26 7.50 2.30
N THR A 72 18.00 7.73 1.89
CA THR A 72 16.84 7.77 2.78
C THR A 72 15.79 6.72 2.40
N LEU A 73 14.94 6.39 3.38
CA LEU A 73 13.81 5.48 3.15
C LEU A 73 12.79 6.12 2.21
N GLU A 74 12.57 7.42 2.39
CA GLU A 74 11.60 8.21 1.64
C GLU A 74 11.92 8.25 0.15
N GLU A 75 13.19 8.41 -0.21
CA GLU A 75 13.64 8.34 -1.61
C GLU A 75 13.38 6.95 -2.21
N ALA A 76 13.71 5.88 -1.48
CA ALA A 76 13.48 4.51 -1.95
C ALA A 76 11.98 4.22 -2.14
N LEU A 77 11.14 4.63 -1.18
CA LEU A 77 9.69 4.46 -1.27
C LEU A 77 9.08 5.31 -2.38
N LYS A 78 9.54 6.55 -2.54
CA LYS A 78 9.07 7.45 -3.60
C LYS A 78 9.34 6.87 -4.98
N GLU A 79 10.58 6.43 -5.24
CA GLU A 79 10.93 5.78 -6.51
C GLU A 79 10.07 4.53 -6.74
N ALA A 80 9.90 3.69 -5.71
CA ALA A 80 9.11 2.46 -5.82
C ALA A 80 7.65 2.75 -6.18
N TYR A 81 7.02 3.73 -5.52
CA TYR A 81 5.66 4.14 -5.84
C TYR A 81 5.55 4.81 -7.21
N GLU A 82 6.49 5.66 -7.60
CA GLU A 82 6.50 6.27 -8.94
C GLU A 82 6.56 5.20 -10.04
N ARG A 83 7.36 4.15 -9.86
CA ARG A 83 7.42 3.01 -10.78
C ARG A 83 6.11 2.21 -10.81
N ALA A 84 5.58 1.85 -9.64
CA ALA A 84 4.33 1.11 -9.54
C ALA A 84 3.14 1.87 -10.15
N VAL A 85 3.05 3.18 -9.88
CA VAL A 85 2.01 4.05 -10.44
C VAL A 85 2.18 4.23 -11.94
N SER A 86 3.42 4.41 -12.42
CA SER A 86 3.68 4.51 -13.87
C SER A 86 3.25 3.24 -14.62
N GLU A 87 3.47 2.07 -14.01
CA GLU A 87 3.01 0.79 -14.54
C GLU A 87 1.48 0.68 -14.51
N ALA A 88 0.82 1.09 -13.42
CA ALA A 88 -0.65 1.12 -13.38
C ALA A 88 -1.25 2.01 -14.48
N ILE A 89 -0.65 3.19 -14.70
CA ILE A 89 -1.06 4.11 -15.77
C ILE A 89 -0.81 3.48 -17.15
N SER A 90 0.31 2.79 -17.35
CA SER A 90 0.64 2.12 -18.62
C SER A 90 -0.40 1.07 -19.01
N ARG A 91 -0.97 0.38 -18.01
CA ARG A 91 -2.06 -0.59 -18.15
C ARG A 91 -3.43 0.05 -18.37
N GLY A 92 -3.54 1.37 -18.25
CA GLY A 92 -4.80 2.10 -18.41
C GLY A 92 -5.71 2.04 -17.17
N ALA A 93 -5.14 1.83 -15.98
CA ALA A 93 -5.90 1.83 -14.73
C ALA A 93 -6.57 3.18 -14.49
N LYS A 94 -7.80 3.17 -13.97
CA LYS A 94 -8.57 4.40 -13.68
C LYS A 94 -8.43 4.83 -12.23
N GLU A 95 -8.41 3.86 -11.32
CA GLU A 95 -8.22 4.06 -9.90
C GLU A 95 -6.90 3.46 -9.47
N ILE A 96 -6.07 4.27 -8.81
CA ILE A 96 -4.74 3.86 -8.36
C ILE A 96 -4.58 4.30 -6.92
N VAL A 97 -4.47 3.34 -6.00
CA VAL A 97 -4.38 3.61 -4.56
C VAL A 97 -3.28 2.77 -3.92
N PRO A 98 -2.56 3.30 -2.92
CA PRO A 98 -1.55 2.53 -2.22
C PRO A 98 -2.22 1.46 -1.36
N ALA A 99 -1.63 0.28 -1.30
CA ALA A 99 -2.05 -0.71 -0.32
C ALA A 99 -1.59 -0.28 1.08
N VAL A 100 -2.39 -0.65 2.08
CA VAL A 100 -2.09 -0.42 3.50
C VAL A 100 -2.26 -1.69 4.30
N GLY A 101 -1.66 -1.71 5.49
CA GLY A 101 -1.81 -2.79 6.44
C GLY A 101 -0.53 -3.60 6.58
N PHE A 102 -0.66 -4.91 6.71
CA PHE A 102 0.46 -5.76 7.08
C PHE A 102 1.56 -5.74 6.00
N CYS A 103 2.81 -5.56 6.43
CA CYS A 103 4.01 -5.48 5.59
C CYS A 103 4.12 -4.29 4.62
N ASN A 104 3.07 -3.50 4.42
CA ASN A 104 3.11 -2.27 3.64
C ASN A 104 3.65 -1.10 4.49
N PRO A 105 4.16 -0.01 3.88
CA PRO A 105 4.51 1.19 4.62
C PRO A 105 3.30 1.70 5.41
N PRO A 106 3.52 2.20 6.64
CA PRO A 106 2.45 2.80 7.42
C PRO A 106 1.91 4.07 6.74
N PRO A 107 0.62 4.42 6.94
CA PRO A 107 -0.05 5.53 6.25
C PRO A 107 0.69 6.88 6.37
N GLU A 108 1.34 7.14 7.50
CA GLU A 108 2.11 8.37 7.73
C GLU A 108 3.25 8.54 6.73
N LEU A 109 3.93 7.45 6.36
CA LEU A 109 4.98 7.48 5.35
C LEU A 109 4.38 7.60 3.95
N ILE A 110 3.33 6.84 3.65
CA ILE A 110 2.67 6.85 2.33
C ILE A 110 2.21 8.27 1.97
N LYS A 111 1.67 9.03 2.93
CA LYS A 111 1.24 10.43 2.73
C LYS A 111 2.34 11.36 2.24
N GLU A 112 3.59 11.07 2.56
CA GLU A 112 4.73 11.92 2.19
C GLU A 112 5.31 11.58 0.82
N VAL A 113 5.16 10.32 0.37
CA VAL A 113 5.91 9.79 -0.79
C VAL A 113 5.03 9.32 -1.94
N PHE A 114 3.74 9.05 -1.71
CA PHE A 114 2.86 8.54 -2.77
C PHE A 114 2.53 9.66 -3.78
N PRO A 115 2.68 9.41 -5.09
CA PRO A 115 2.68 10.47 -6.09
C PRO A 115 1.29 10.96 -6.51
N LEU A 116 0.22 10.26 -6.15
CA LEU A 116 -1.15 10.60 -6.54
C LEU A 116 -2.01 11.01 -5.34
N PRO A 117 -3.04 11.83 -5.54
CA PRO A 117 -4.07 12.04 -4.51
C PRO A 117 -4.79 10.71 -4.22
N TYR A 118 -4.96 10.41 -2.93
CA TYR A 118 -5.77 9.29 -2.46
C TYR A 118 -6.45 9.68 -1.16
N ALA A 119 -7.52 8.96 -0.82
CA ALA A 119 -8.17 9.06 0.47
C ALA A 119 -8.38 7.65 1.01
N PHE A 120 -8.03 7.44 2.28
CA PHE A 120 -8.50 6.27 3.00
C PHE A 120 -9.88 6.59 3.54
N ASP A 121 -10.85 5.73 3.25
CA ASP A 121 -12.14 5.82 3.89
C ASP A 121 -11.95 5.63 5.41
N PRO A 122 -12.56 6.50 6.24
CA PRO A 122 -12.52 6.31 7.68
C PRO A 122 -13.17 4.98 8.04
N PHE A 123 -12.62 4.30 9.04
CA PHE A 123 -13.26 3.10 9.56
C PHE A 123 -14.66 3.46 10.08
N PRO A 124 -15.71 2.72 9.71
CA PRO A 124 -17.07 3.08 10.06
C PRO A 124 -17.27 3.02 11.59
N GLU A 125 -17.94 4.03 12.15
CA GLU A 125 -18.27 4.07 13.58
C GLU A 125 -19.22 2.93 13.98
N ASN A 126 -20.12 2.53 13.06
CA ASN A 126 -21.01 1.39 13.22
C ASN A 126 -20.80 0.40 12.07
N LEU A 127 -20.09 -0.69 12.36
CA LEU A 127 -19.77 -1.71 11.38
C LEU A 127 -21.02 -2.43 10.85
N GLU A 128 -22.00 -2.73 11.69
CA GLU A 128 -23.23 -3.44 11.27
C GLU A 128 -24.02 -2.62 10.27
N ALA A 129 -24.27 -1.34 10.59
CA ALA A 129 -24.99 -0.43 9.70
C ALA A 129 -24.25 -0.24 8.36
N TYR A 130 -22.92 -0.08 8.43
CA TYR A 130 -22.08 0.02 7.23
C TYR A 130 -22.17 -1.24 6.36
N LEU A 131 -22.09 -2.43 6.96
CA LEU A 131 -22.18 -3.70 6.24
C LEU A 131 -23.56 -3.89 5.60
N ASP A 132 -24.64 -3.50 6.30
CA ASP A 132 -26.00 -3.55 5.77
C ASP A 132 -26.19 -2.62 4.56
N GLU A 133 -25.65 -1.40 4.62
CA GLU A 133 -25.66 -0.45 3.50
C GLU A 133 -24.83 -0.95 2.32
N LEU A 134 -23.63 -1.48 2.60
CA LEU A 134 -22.76 -2.06 1.59
C LEU A 134 -23.44 -3.23 0.87
N ALA A 135 -24.07 -4.14 1.61
CA ALA A 135 -24.80 -5.27 1.06
C ALA A 135 -25.96 -4.81 0.15
N LYS A 136 -26.71 -3.79 0.56
CA LYS A 136 -27.78 -3.20 -0.26
C LYS A 136 -27.24 -2.58 -1.54
N LYS A 137 -26.16 -1.81 -1.46
CA LYS A 137 -25.50 -1.16 -2.61
C LYS A 137 -25.01 -2.19 -3.61
N VAL A 138 -24.25 -3.18 -3.16
CA VAL A 138 -23.71 -4.26 -4.01
C VAL A 138 -24.84 -5.04 -4.67
N THR A 139 -25.92 -5.34 -3.94
CA THR A 139 -27.09 -6.04 -4.51
C THR A 139 -27.80 -5.20 -5.57
N GLY A 140 -27.88 -3.88 -5.37
CA GLY A 140 -28.44 -2.94 -6.34
C GLY A 140 -27.61 -2.88 -7.62
N GLU A 141 -26.28 -2.70 -7.50
CA GLU A 141 -25.34 -2.66 -8.62
C GLU A 141 -25.34 -3.97 -9.42
N LEU A 142 -25.39 -5.13 -8.75
CA LEU A 142 -25.51 -6.43 -9.40
C LEU A 142 -26.81 -6.58 -10.21
N ARG A 143 -27.94 -6.14 -9.65
CA ARG A 143 -29.23 -6.18 -10.37
C ARG A 143 -29.23 -5.27 -11.59
N GLN A 144 -28.64 -4.09 -11.48
CA GLN A 144 -28.56 -3.14 -12.59
C GLN A 144 -27.70 -3.69 -13.72
N ARG A 145 -26.55 -4.29 -13.41
CA ARG A 145 -25.70 -4.95 -14.42
C ARG A 145 -26.39 -6.10 -15.14
N LEU A 146 -27.19 -6.91 -14.43
CA LEU A 146 -27.96 -7.99 -15.04
C LEU A 146 -29.04 -7.46 -15.99
N GLN A 147 -29.67 -6.33 -15.66
CA GLN A 147 -30.64 -5.67 -16.55
C GLN A 147 -29.96 -5.07 -17.79
N ASP A 148 -28.80 -4.43 -17.62
CA ASP A 148 -28.04 -3.85 -18.73
C ASP A 148 -27.50 -4.92 -19.70
N GLU A 149 -27.14 -6.11 -19.21
CA GLU A 149 -26.74 -7.26 -20.04
C GLU A 149 -27.92 -7.89 -20.80
N ASP A 150 -29.11 -7.94 -20.19
CA ASP A 150 -30.34 -8.40 -20.85
C ASP A 150 -30.83 -7.42 -21.93
N GLU A 151 -30.64 -6.10 -21.76
CA GLU A 151 -31.00 -5.09 -22.78
C GLU A 151 -30.07 -5.09 -24.00
N LEU A 152 -28.82 -5.54 -23.86
CA LEU A 152 -27.83 -5.64 -24.95
C LEU A 152 -27.98 -6.90 -25.83
N SER A 153 -28.90 -7.80 -25.49
CA SER A 153 -29.09 -9.08 -26.19
C SER A 153 -30.29 -9.14 -27.15
N PHE A 154 -30.80 -7.99 -27.60
CA PHE A 154 -31.87 -7.86 -28.60
C PHE A 154 -31.43 -7.14 -29.89
#